data_AF-A0A1H9R976-F1
#
_entry.id   AF-A0A1H9R976-F1
#
_cell.length_a   1.000
_cell.length_b   1.000
_cell.length_c   1.000
_cell.angle_alpha   90.00
_cell.angle_beta   90.00
_cell.angle_gamma   90.00
#
_symmetry.space_group_name_H-M   'P 1'
#
loop_
_entity.id
_entity.type
_entity.pdbx_description
1 polymer ?
#
loop_
_entity_poly.entity_id
_entity_poly.type
_entity_poly.pdbx_seq_one_letter_code
_entity_poly.pdbx_strand_id
1 'polypeptide(L)'
;MSAARFEFFRKQVIRRLNDKDKQFIETYEAMENKLIDLADSEEELLELMINQRVFARLGQRFHLTADQAYQRLQTLELSVDEQTAALINDISYKDITHVCQTEQHKTANIKHFLLTSESSPSAHT
;
A
#
# COMPACT_ATOMS: atom_id res chain seq x y z
N MET A 1 1.20 6.59 9.47
CA MET A 1 1.27 6.24 8.03
C MET A 1 -0.15 6.31 7.47
N SER A 2 -0.41 6.82 6.26
CA SER A 2 -1.81 6.91 5.79
C SER A 2 -2.35 5.51 5.46
N ALA A 3 -3.58 5.19 5.89
CA ALA A 3 -4.23 3.91 5.65
C ALA A 3 -4.27 3.57 4.14
N ALA A 4 -4.52 4.56 3.29
CA ALA A 4 -4.51 4.40 1.84
C ALA A 4 -3.15 3.98 1.26
N ARG A 5 -2.03 4.47 1.83
CA ARG A 5 -0.68 4.08 1.40
C ARG A 5 -0.40 2.63 1.77
N PHE A 6 -0.75 2.22 2.98
CA PHE A 6 -0.59 0.83 3.41
C PHE A 6 -1.40 -0.12 2.52
N GLU A 7 -2.67 0.19 2.28
CA GLU A 7 -3.57 -0.63 1.47
C GLU A 7 -3.10 -0.77 0.02
N PHE A 8 -2.52 0.29 -0.56
CA PHE A 8 -1.90 0.21 -1.86
C PHE A 8 -0.76 -0.83 -1.90
N PHE A 9 0.14 -0.82 -0.92
CA PHE A 9 1.26 -1.77 -0.88
C PHE A 9 0.79 -3.19 -0.54
N ARG A 10 -0.19 -3.34 0.35
CA ARG A 10 -0.82 -4.63 0.67
C ARG A 10 -1.36 -5.31 -0.60
N LYS A 11 -2.09 -4.58 -1.44
CA LYS A 11 -2.58 -5.09 -2.74
C LYS A 11 -1.45 -5.50 -3.68
N GLN A 12 -0.31 -4.80 -3.67
CA GLN A 12 0.84 -5.19 -4.50
C GLN A 12 1.51 -6.47 -3.98
N VAL A 13 1.58 -6.65 -2.66
CA VAL A 13 2.09 -7.88 -2.04
C VAL A 13 1.18 -9.06 -2.37
N ILE A 14 -0.14 -8.93 -2.20
CA ILE A 14 -1.11 -9.99 -2.52
C ILE A 14 -1.01 -10.43 -3.99
N ARG A 15 -0.81 -9.48 -4.92
CA ARG A 15 -0.62 -9.78 -6.35
C ARG A 15 0.62 -10.60 -6.67
N ARG A 16 1.63 -10.62 -5.78
CA ARG A 16 2.89 -11.35 -5.93
C ARG A 16 2.87 -12.72 -5.24
N LEU A 17 1.84 -13.02 -4.45
CA LEU A 17 1.66 -14.34 -3.87
C LEU A 17 1.46 -15.39 -4.95
N ASN A 18 1.65 -16.66 -4.60
CA ASN A 18 1.27 -17.75 -5.48
C ASN A 18 -0.26 -17.74 -5.72
N ASP A 19 -0.70 -18.31 -6.84
CA ASP A 19 -2.10 -18.25 -7.25
C ASP A 19 -3.06 -18.84 -6.22
N LYS A 20 -2.65 -19.89 -5.48
CA LYS A 20 -3.49 -20.54 -4.48
C LYS A 20 -3.73 -19.63 -3.27
N ASP A 21 -2.69 -18.99 -2.76
CA ASP A 21 -2.78 -18.10 -1.59
C ASP A 21 -3.46 -16.78 -1.96
N LYS A 22 -3.17 -16.25 -3.15
CA LYS A 22 -3.88 -15.10 -3.70
C LYS A 22 -5.38 -15.37 -3.80
N GLN A 23 -5.77 -16.49 -4.42
CA GLN A 23 -7.18 -16.87 -4.55
C GLN A 23 -7.84 -17.08 -3.17
N PHE A 24 -7.09 -17.61 -2.20
CA PHE A 24 -7.57 -17.81 -0.83
C PHE A 24 -7.92 -16.49 -0.14
N ILE A 25 -6.99 -15.53 -0.15
CA ILE A 25 -7.19 -14.19 0.44
C ILE A 25 -8.30 -13.44 -0.29
N GLU A 26 -8.26 -13.36 -1.62
CA GLU A 26 -9.29 -12.64 -2.40
C GLU A 26 -10.69 -13.21 -2.17
N THR A 27 -10.80 -14.53 -1.96
CA THR A 27 -12.08 -15.16 -1.63
C THR A 27 -12.54 -14.79 -0.23
N TYR A 28 -11.64 -14.79 0.76
CA TYR A 28 -11.95 -14.36 2.12
C TYR A 28 -12.41 -12.89 2.14
N GLU A 29 -11.63 -11.99 1.54
CA GLU A 29 -11.94 -10.55 1.48
C GLU A 29 -13.29 -10.31 0.78
N ALA A 30 -13.60 -11.03 -0.29
CA ALA A 30 -14.89 -10.91 -0.95
C ALA A 30 -16.07 -11.39 -0.08
N MET A 31 -15.84 -12.31 0.86
CA MET A 31 -16.84 -12.75 1.82
C MET A 31 -16.97 -11.73 2.96
N GLU A 32 -15.85 -11.27 3.51
CA GLU A 32 -15.79 -10.28 4.59
C GLU A 32 -16.37 -8.93 4.17
N ASN A 33 -16.02 -8.40 2.98
CA ASN A 33 -16.55 -7.13 2.48
C ASN A 33 -18.09 -7.14 2.38
N LYS A 34 -18.70 -8.27 2.01
CA LYS A 34 -20.17 -8.40 2.00
C LYS A 34 -20.78 -8.32 3.38
N LEU A 35 -20.04 -8.70 4.42
CA LEU A 35 -20.49 -8.60 5.81
C LEU A 35 -20.23 -7.20 6.35
N ILE A 36 -19.13 -6.56 5.97
CA ILE A 36 -18.85 -5.16 6.28
C ILE A 36 -19.96 -4.25 5.74
N ASP A 37 -20.42 -4.50 4.52
CA ASP A 37 -21.54 -3.74 3.91
C ASP A 37 -22.88 -3.91 4.68
N LEU A 38 -22.98 -4.94 5.53
CA LEU A 38 -24.18 -5.24 6.33
C LEU A 38 -24.03 -4.87 7.80
N ALA A 39 -22.81 -4.57 8.27
CA ALA A 39 -22.52 -4.31 9.67
C ALA A 39 -22.40 -2.81 9.93
N ASP A 40 -23.04 -2.32 10.98
CA ASP A 40 -22.91 -0.94 11.44
C ASP A 40 -21.74 -0.76 12.43
N SER A 41 -21.22 -1.85 13.01
CA SER A 41 -20.06 -1.86 13.91
C SER A 41 -19.16 -3.08 13.74
N GLU A 42 -17.97 -3.03 14.35
CA GLU A 42 -17.01 -4.16 14.36
C GLU A 42 -17.56 -5.37 15.15
N GLU A 43 -18.24 -5.14 16.27
CA GLU A 43 -18.87 -6.21 17.03
C GLU A 43 -19.93 -6.95 16.19
N GLU A 44 -20.76 -6.20 15.45
CA GLU A 44 -21.77 -6.78 14.57
C GLU A 44 -21.14 -7.56 13.41
N LEU A 45 -20.03 -7.07 12.84
CA LEU A 45 -19.27 -7.79 11.84
C LEU A 45 -18.80 -9.15 12.36
N LEU A 46 -18.24 -9.20 13.58
CA LEU A 46 -17.79 -10.45 14.19
C LEU A 46 -18.96 -11.41 14.44
N GLU A 47 -20.09 -10.92 14.92
CA GLU A 47 -21.31 -11.73 15.06
C GLU A 47 -21.79 -12.28 13.72
N LEU A 48 -21.81 -11.45 12.66
CA LEU A 48 -22.16 -11.88 11.31
C LEU A 48 -21.18 -12.93 10.77
N MET A 49 -19.88 -12.79 11.02
CA MET A 49 -18.87 -13.76 10.61
C MET A 49 -19.08 -15.13 11.28
N ILE A 50 -19.42 -15.13 12.57
CA ILE A 50 -19.75 -16.34 13.34
C ILE A 50 -21.04 -16.96 12.79
N ASN A 51 -22.10 -16.17 12.65
CA ASN A 51 -23.42 -16.61 12.22
C ASN A 51 -23.39 -17.17 10.78
N GLN A 52 -22.64 -16.54 9.89
CA GLN A 52 -22.48 -17.01 8.51
C GLN A 52 -21.43 -18.11 8.35
N ARG A 53 -20.73 -18.48 9.44
CA ARG A 53 -19.70 -19.52 9.47
C ARG A 53 -18.66 -19.33 8.36
N VAL A 54 -18.12 -18.11 8.25
CA VAL A 54 -17.22 -17.70 7.15
C VAL A 54 -16.08 -18.70 6.96
N PHE A 55 -15.40 -19.09 8.04
CA PHE A 55 -14.28 -20.04 7.97
C PHE A 55 -14.69 -21.46 7.58
N ALA A 56 -15.90 -21.91 7.93
CA ALA A 56 -16.40 -23.21 7.49
C ALA A 56 -16.69 -23.21 5.98
N ARG A 57 -17.28 -22.13 5.46
CA ARG A 57 -17.53 -21.97 4.02
C ARG A 57 -16.23 -21.81 3.22
N LEU A 58 -15.29 -21.02 3.74
CA LEU A 58 -13.96 -20.87 3.17
C LEU A 58 -13.23 -22.21 3.15
N GLY A 59 -13.23 -22.93 4.27
CA GLY A 59 -12.67 -24.27 4.38
C GLY A 59 -13.28 -25.24 3.36
N GLN A 60 -14.60 -25.28 3.23
CA GLN A 60 -15.29 -26.12 2.25
C GLN A 60 -14.82 -25.84 0.81
N ARG A 61 -14.62 -24.57 0.45
CA ARG A 61 -14.19 -24.17 -0.89
C ARG A 61 -12.74 -24.57 -1.20
N PHE A 62 -11.88 -24.63 -0.18
CA PHE A 62 -10.46 -24.96 -0.33
C PHE A 62 -10.09 -26.35 0.22
N HIS A 63 -11.08 -27.20 0.52
CA HIS A 63 -10.91 -28.54 1.08
C HIS A 63 -10.13 -28.55 2.41
N LEU A 64 -10.41 -27.60 3.29
CA LEU A 64 -9.83 -27.46 4.63
C LEU A 64 -10.94 -27.54 5.69
N THR A 65 -10.57 -27.88 6.93
CA THR A 65 -11.44 -27.64 8.08
C THR A 65 -11.55 -26.13 8.36
N ALA A 66 -12.58 -25.72 9.13
CA ALA A 66 -12.73 -24.32 9.52
C ALA A 66 -11.48 -23.81 10.27
N ASP A 67 -10.96 -24.60 11.21
CA ASP A 67 -9.76 -24.26 11.97
C ASP A 67 -8.52 -24.15 11.08
N GLN A 68 -8.35 -25.06 10.12
CA GLN A 68 -7.25 -24.98 9.15
C GLN A 68 -7.36 -23.77 8.24
N ALA A 69 -8.58 -23.41 7.82
CA ALA A 69 -8.81 -22.19 7.03
C ALA A 69 -8.48 -20.94 7.84
N TYR A 70 -8.87 -20.89 9.12
CA TYR A 70 -8.53 -19.81 10.03
C TYR A 70 -7.00 -19.69 10.24
N GLN A 71 -6.32 -20.79 10.58
CA GLN A 71 -4.87 -20.80 10.78
C GLN A 71 -4.10 -20.41 9.52
N ARG A 72 -4.55 -20.90 8.36
CA ARG A 72 -3.95 -20.53 7.07
C ARG A 72 -4.12 -19.06 6.77
N LEU A 73 -5.33 -18.51 6.99
CA LEU A 73 -5.57 -17.08 6.82
C LEU A 73 -4.66 -16.26 7.73
N GLN A 74 -4.61 -16.60 9.03
CA GLN A 74 -3.78 -15.89 10.01
C GLN A 74 -2.30 -15.89 9.61
N THR A 75 -1.79 -17.03 9.16
CA THR A 75 -0.39 -17.15 8.69
C THR A 75 -0.13 -16.30 7.45
N LEU A 76 -1.10 -16.28 6.52
CA LEU A 76 -0.99 -15.50 5.30
C LEU A 76 -1.07 -13.99 5.56
N GLU A 77 -2.02 -13.53 6.38
CA GLU A 77 -2.14 -12.11 6.74
C GLU A 77 -0.86 -11.61 7.44
N LEU A 78 -0.33 -12.39 8.40
CA LEU A 78 0.94 -12.03 9.05
C LEU A 78 2.08 -11.89 8.03
N SER A 79 2.19 -12.83 7.10
CA SER A 79 3.21 -12.78 6.05
C SER A 79 3.01 -11.59 5.09
N VAL A 80 1.77 -11.28 4.74
CA VAL A 80 1.43 -10.13 3.89
C VAL A 80 1.77 -8.83 4.60
N ASP A 81 1.46 -8.70 5.88
CA ASP A 81 1.77 -7.52 6.69
C ASP A 81 3.28 -7.30 6.82
N GLU A 82 4.04 -8.34 7.14
CA GLU A 82 5.50 -8.30 7.22
C GLU A 82 6.13 -7.87 5.88
N GLN A 83 5.68 -8.45 4.77
CA GLN A 83 6.17 -8.11 3.44
C GLN A 83 5.75 -6.70 3.02
N THR A 84 4.56 -6.26 3.40
CA THR A 84 4.05 -4.91 3.13
C THR A 84 4.90 -3.88 3.87
N ALA A 85 5.18 -4.11 5.16
CA ALA A 85 6.06 -3.26 5.95
C ALA A 85 7.48 -3.21 5.38
N ALA A 86 8.04 -4.36 4.96
CA ALA A 86 9.36 -4.42 4.34
C ALA A 86 9.41 -3.61 3.02
N LEU A 87 8.39 -3.75 2.16
CA LEU A 87 8.29 -3.03 0.89
C LEU A 87 8.18 -1.51 1.10
N ILE A 88 7.38 -1.10 2.09
CA ILE A 88 7.25 0.29 2.50
C ILE A 88 8.59 0.88 2.94
N ASN A 89 9.34 0.14 3.75
CA ASN A 89 10.63 0.57 4.28
C ASN A 89 11.69 0.67 3.19
N ASP A 90 11.76 -0.30 2.27
CA ASP A 90 12.67 -0.28 1.13
C ASP A 90 12.45 0.96 0.24
N ILE A 91 11.19 1.28 -0.07
CA ILE A 91 10.86 2.46 -0.88
C ILE A 91 11.18 3.76 -0.13
N SER A 92 10.88 3.81 1.18
CA SER A 92 11.19 4.99 1.99
C SER A 92 12.70 5.26 2.08
N TYR A 93 13.52 4.21 2.08
CA TYR A 93 14.98 4.34 2.05
C TYR A 93 15.53 4.78 0.69
N LYS A 94 14.93 4.30 -0.40
CA LYS A 94 15.25 4.71 -1.79
C LYS A 94 14.91 6.18 -2.06
N ASP A 95 13.85 6.70 -1.46
CA ASP A 95 13.48 8.11 -1.57
C ASP A 95 14.53 9.03 -0.89
N ILE A 96 15.06 8.62 0.27
CA ILE A 96 16.09 9.39 1.01
C ILE A 96 17.42 9.45 0.25
N THR A 97 17.79 8.38 -0.45
CA THR A 97 19.04 8.35 -1.23
C THR A 97 18.97 9.24 -2.47
N HIS A 98 17.79 9.41 -3.07
CA HIS A 98 17.59 10.34 -4.19
C HIS A 98 17.58 11.82 -3.76
N VAL A 99 17.13 12.12 -2.54
CA VAL A 99 17.20 13.48 -1.96
C VAL A 99 18.64 13.86 -1.60
N CYS A 100 19.47 12.93 -1.14
CA CYS A 100 20.88 13.21 -0.87
C CYS A 100 21.73 13.42 -2.15
N GLN A 101 21.31 12.90 -3.31
CA GLN A 101 22.05 13.08 -4.57
C GLN A 101 21.73 14.37 -5.31
N THR A 102 20.66 15.09 -4.93
CA THR A 102 20.28 16.35 -5.61
C THR A 102 21.02 17.59 -5.10
N GLU A 103 21.81 17.48 -4.02
CA GLU A 103 22.63 18.60 -3.52
C GLU A 103 24.09 18.62 -4.01
N GLN A 104 24.56 17.62 -4.77
CA GLN A 104 25.96 17.56 -5.21
C GLN A 104 26.24 18.09 -6.63
N HIS A 105 25.25 18.65 -7.33
CA HIS A 105 25.46 19.26 -8.66
C HIS A 105 25.12 20.76 -8.73
N LYS A 106 25.50 21.53 -7.69
CA LYS A 106 25.58 23.00 -7.78
C LYS A 106 27.03 23.49 -7.73
N THR A 107 27.81 23.18 -8.76
CA THR A 107 28.99 23.99 -9.14
C THR A 107 29.45 23.63 -10.55
N ALA A 108 28.67 24.05 -11.55
CA ALA A 108 29.25 24.38 -12.85
C ALA A 108 28.30 25.30 -13.62
N ASN A 109 28.65 26.58 -13.64
CA ASN A 109 28.54 27.41 -14.82
C ASN A 109 27.13 27.75 -15.33
N ILE A 110 26.44 28.68 -14.68
CA ILE A 110 25.40 29.47 -15.36
C ILE A 110 25.66 30.94 -15.04
N LYS A 111 26.17 31.65 -16.06
CA LYS A 111 26.35 33.10 -16.08
C LYS A 111 25.03 33.76 -15.72
N HIS A 112 25.02 34.56 -14.65
CA HIS A 112 23.89 35.42 -14.33
C HIS A 112 23.69 36.42 -15.47
N PHE A 113 22.55 36.35 -16.14
CA PHE A 113 22.06 37.43 -16.99
C PHE A 113 21.75 38.64 -16.09
N LEU A 114 22.53 39.71 -16.24
CA LEU A 114 22.18 41.04 -15.75
C LEU A 114 21.03 41.57 -16.60
N LEU A 115 19.81 41.49 -16.05
CA LEU A 115 18.71 42.36 -16.46
C LEU A 115 18.73 43.58 -15.54
N THR A 116 19.42 44.64 -15.96
CA THR A 116 19.04 46.00 -15.58
C THR A 116 18.46 46.66 -16.81
N SER A 117 17.13 46.62 -16.87
CA SER A 117 16.33 47.50 -17.70
C SER A 117 16.47 48.95 -17.22
N GLU A 118 16.63 49.85 -18.19
CA GLU A 118 16.28 51.27 -18.19
C GLU A 118 17.27 52.30 -17.58
N SER A 119 18.01 52.97 -18.47
CA SER A 119 17.85 54.42 -18.65
C SER A 119 18.22 54.83 -20.08
N SER A 120 17.30 55.54 -20.72
CA SER A 120 17.29 56.00 -22.12
C SER A 120 18.49 56.84 -22.57
N PRO A 121 18.71 56.96 -23.90
CA PRO A 121 19.79 57.73 -24.48
C PRO A 121 19.45 59.22 -24.48
N SER A 122 20.43 60.06 -24.16
CA SER A 122 20.44 61.47 -24.58
C SER A 122 21.73 61.71 -25.33
N ALA A 123 21.59 61.81 -26.65
CA ALA A 123 22.64 62.19 -27.57
C ALA A 123 22.90 63.70 -27.50
N HIS A 124 24.18 64.03 -27.69
CA HIS A 124 24.81 65.31 -28.03
C HIS A 124 23.92 66.46 -28.54
N THR A 125 24.19 67.67 -28.03
CA THR A 125 25.03 68.68 -28.70
C THR A 125 25.64 69.63 -27.68
#